data_AF-A0A497QJA9-F1
#
_entry.id   AF-A0A497QJA9-F1
#
_cell.length_a   1.000
_cell.length_b   1.000
_cell.length_c   1.000
_cell.angle_alpha   90.00
_cell.angle_beta   90.00
_cell.angle_gamma   90.00
#
_symmetry.space_group_name_H-M   'P 1'
#
loop_
_entity.id
_entity.type
_entity.pdbx_description
1 polymer ?
#
loop_
_entity_poly.entity_id
_entity_poly.type
_entity_poly.pdbx_seq_one_letter_code
_entity_poly.pdbx_strand_id
1 'polypeptide(L)'
;MDSSPLERNWENWSRIVNGAQGFTRNKKFLNLSAQIPFLSLDIDIRSFYYLWLELYPLVMNLNSNAIELIIDDNKEIINSFLHKSNNEGMYIEVLKIDVNKLPDISEKMENVDQIFNILRVWVKKTHNVDIGNIRIIPYNLLNDFGSIFKKYSELKPGYGFLEMIGEYIDVIVLNHNQNLLKCYPSSPLFDFFSKLDENFVGFSYFNIMSAIREYLPNIKLTMTFKMKDNSTFLSYFVKISKSKINFELITIPESILSEKNPTKQEKKLFKLLKKDCNTNLNLIFQLKEIEILLNEIINTPFPIQKERLILIEEKFINFYRSIGNSWNMDPKPYIYNNSFRFWIYLFGFYINPRKLSFWSLPSIMQSFLSMFFSLTGEILFLKSDKFLELNNIDSKNNITGYIFSMNDGIIEKIKSIRRNELFNFFKAIKVRNDEKTKEDNNKKYEYDKSKVLSQIRDEFSNEFTFVSSVIWLNNTMISKLFSILLLDFHRASRFSGRKIVRILSLFRKNKYFSVFPENPLYKSIKKQNSLQLLKRTAPIFTDLHEF
;
A
#
# COMPACT_ATOMS: atom_id res chain seq x y z
N MET A 1 -1.88 31.32 23.54
CA MET A 1 -2.95 31.34 22.52
C MET A 1 -2.56 30.29 21.50
N ASP A 2 -3.21 29.13 21.52
CA ASP A 2 -2.91 28.06 20.57
C ASP A 2 -3.46 28.48 19.21
N SER A 3 -2.57 28.77 18.26
CA SER A 3 -2.90 28.94 16.85
C SER A 3 -3.72 27.74 16.36
N SER A 4 -4.73 28.01 15.54
CA SER A 4 -5.60 26.94 15.02
C SER A 4 -4.74 25.92 14.26
N PRO A 5 -5.13 24.62 14.21
CA PRO A 5 -4.39 23.61 13.44
C PRO A 5 -4.13 24.03 11.98
N LEU A 6 -5.02 24.82 11.40
CA LEU A 6 -4.89 25.38 10.05
C LEU A 6 -3.78 26.44 9.97
N GLU A 7 -3.69 27.36 10.94
CA GLU A 7 -2.61 28.36 11.00
C GLU A 7 -1.24 27.69 11.15
N ARG A 8 -1.12 26.67 12.02
CA ARG A 8 0.14 25.90 12.16
C ARG A 8 0.53 25.19 10.88
N ASN A 9 -0.45 24.57 10.20
CA ASN A 9 -0.20 23.92 8.90
C ASN A 9 0.24 24.93 7.83
N TRP A 10 -0.35 26.13 7.81
CA TRP A 10 0.06 27.20 6.91
C TRP A 10 1.47 27.71 7.20
N GLU A 11 1.83 27.91 8.47
CA GLU A 11 3.19 28.28 8.87
C GLU A 11 4.21 27.21 8.46
N ASN A 12 3.89 25.92 8.68
CA ASN A 12 4.74 24.81 8.26
C ASN A 12 4.91 24.75 6.74
N TRP A 13 3.82 24.94 5.98
CA TRP A 13 3.87 25.02 4.53
C TRP A 13 4.71 26.20 4.04
N SER A 14 4.52 27.38 4.63
CA SER A 14 5.30 28.58 4.32
C SER A 14 6.78 28.36 4.61
N ARG A 15 7.14 27.70 5.72
CA ARG A 15 8.53 27.33 6.04
C ARG A 15 9.13 26.44 4.96
N ILE A 16 8.41 25.41 4.52
CA ILE A 16 8.83 24.50 3.45
C ILE A 16 9.07 25.28 2.15
N VAL A 17 8.09 26.08 1.72
CA VAL A 17 8.17 26.88 0.48
C VAL A 17 9.33 27.88 0.55
N ASN A 18 9.46 28.64 1.64
CA ASN A 18 10.53 29.63 1.80
C ASN A 18 11.92 28.98 1.83
N GLY A 19 12.07 27.81 2.47
CA GLY A 19 13.35 27.10 2.48
C GLY A 19 13.69 26.48 1.11
N ALA A 20 12.69 26.01 0.36
CA ALA A 20 12.86 25.58 -1.03
C ALA A 20 13.27 26.75 -1.94
N GLN A 21 12.62 27.92 -1.80
CA GLN A 21 13.02 29.15 -2.50
C GLN A 21 14.48 29.53 -2.20
N GLY A 22 14.91 29.44 -0.93
CA GLY A 22 16.31 29.68 -0.54
C GLY A 22 17.30 28.81 -1.32
N PHE A 23 16.96 27.53 -1.55
CA PHE A 23 17.76 26.64 -2.38
C PHE A 23 17.78 27.04 -3.85
N THR A 24 16.63 27.44 -4.43
CA THR A 24 16.60 27.87 -5.83
C THR A 24 17.46 29.11 -6.09
N ARG A 25 17.52 30.05 -5.13
CA ARG A 25 18.29 31.30 -5.25
C ARG A 25 19.79 31.11 -4.98
N ASN A 26 20.12 30.44 -3.88
CA ASN A 26 21.49 30.43 -3.34
C ASN A 26 22.13 29.03 -3.28
N LYS A 27 21.47 28.00 -3.84
CA LYS A 27 21.88 26.58 -3.77
C LYS A 27 22.14 26.09 -2.34
N LYS A 28 21.53 26.74 -1.35
CA LYS A 28 21.61 26.38 0.08
C LYS A 28 20.21 26.20 0.64
N PHE A 29 19.95 25.03 1.23
CA PHE A 29 18.75 24.81 2.02
C PHE A 29 18.93 25.45 3.40
N LEU A 30 17.82 25.91 3.98
CA LEU A 30 17.79 26.18 5.41
C LEU A 30 17.73 24.82 6.13
N ASN A 31 18.65 24.57 7.08
CA ASN A 31 18.65 23.37 7.92
C ASN A 31 17.54 23.46 8.98
N LEU A 32 16.30 23.53 8.53
CA LEU A 32 15.11 23.61 9.36
C LEU A 32 14.30 22.34 9.16
N SER A 33 13.85 21.75 10.26
CA SER A 33 12.78 20.76 10.22
C SER A 33 11.43 21.47 10.08
N ALA A 34 10.54 20.86 9.31
CA ALA A 34 9.14 21.26 9.22
C ALA A 34 8.27 20.00 9.32
N GLN A 35 7.11 20.14 9.93
CA GLN A 35 6.09 19.11 9.86
C GLN A 35 5.42 19.19 8.48
N ILE A 36 5.22 18.04 7.82
CA ILE A 36 4.48 18.00 6.56
C ILE A 36 3.02 18.39 6.86
N PRO A 37 2.45 19.40 6.16
CA PRO A 37 1.08 19.83 6.44
C PRO A 37 0.08 18.68 6.37
N PHE A 38 -0.85 18.65 7.32
CA PHE A 38 -1.87 17.60 7.48
C PHE A 38 -1.32 16.18 7.70
N LEU A 39 -0.02 16.04 7.95
CA LEU A 39 0.62 14.78 8.31
C LEU A 39 1.41 14.95 9.61
N SER A 40 1.34 13.96 10.49
CA SER A 40 2.11 13.94 11.73
C SER A 40 3.56 13.48 11.50
N LEU A 41 4.22 13.99 10.47
CA LEU A 41 5.58 13.63 10.04
C LEU A 41 6.48 14.84 9.94
N ASP A 42 7.61 14.80 10.65
CA ASP A 42 8.68 15.79 10.50
C ASP A 42 9.62 15.41 9.35
N ILE A 43 10.08 16.42 8.65
CA ILE A 43 11.02 16.29 7.55
C ILE A 43 11.89 17.55 7.48
N ASP A 44 13.17 17.41 7.16
CA ASP A 44 13.99 18.57 6.84
C ASP A 44 13.63 19.10 5.44
N ILE A 45 13.73 20.40 5.25
CA ILE A 45 13.29 21.05 4.01
C ILE A 45 14.02 20.48 2.78
N ARG A 46 15.31 20.14 2.89
CA ARG A 46 16.09 19.55 1.80
C ARG A 46 15.51 18.20 1.39
N SER A 47 15.27 17.33 2.35
CA SER A 47 14.69 16.01 2.08
C SER A 47 13.27 16.10 1.54
N PHE A 48 12.43 16.99 2.10
CA PHE A 48 11.08 17.22 1.58
C PHE A 48 11.13 17.68 0.13
N TYR A 49 11.99 18.63 -0.18
CA TYR A 49 12.16 19.16 -1.52
C TYR A 49 12.48 18.05 -2.53
N TYR A 50 13.48 17.21 -2.26
CA TYR A 50 13.84 16.13 -3.19
C TYR A 50 12.78 15.02 -3.24
N LEU A 51 12.15 14.70 -2.10
CA LEU A 51 11.08 13.71 -2.03
C LEU A 51 9.87 14.15 -2.85
N TRP A 52 9.48 15.41 -2.67
CA TRP A 52 8.39 16.03 -3.40
C TRP A 52 8.69 16.05 -4.89
N LEU A 53 9.89 16.44 -5.30
CA LEU A 53 10.30 16.42 -6.71
C LEU A 53 10.21 15.04 -7.36
N GLU A 54 10.69 13.99 -6.67
CA GLU A 54 10.66 12.62 -7.21
C GLU A 54 9.23 12.05 -7.24
N LEU A 55 8.36 12.41 -6.29
CA LEU A 55 7.00 11.89 -6.24
C LEU A 55 5.97 12.76 -6.97
N TYR A 56 6.29 14.02 -7.29
CA TYR A 56 5.34 14.96 -7.89
C TYR A 56 4.69 14.43 -9.19
N PRO A 57 5.44 13.83 -10.14
CA PRO A 57 4.86 13.30 -11.36
C PRO A 57 3.84 12.17 -11.13
N LEU A 58 3.96 11.43 -10.02
CA LEU A 58 2.99 10.39 -9.65
C LEU A 58 1.68 11.01 -9.17
N VAL A 59 1.75 12.16 -8.49
CA VAL A 59 0.60 12.81 -7.85
C VAL A 59 -0.10 13.78 -8.81
N MET A 60 0.65 14.46 -9.69
CA MET A 60 0.14 15.52 -10.55
C MET A 60 0.69 15.38 -11.96
N ASN A 61 -0.17 15.53 -12.97
CA ASN A 61 0.15 15.09 -14.33
C ASN A 61 1.04 16.05 -15.16
N LEU A 62 1.42 17.24 -14.68
CA LEU A 62 2.17 18.19 -15.52
C LEU A 62 3.03 19.23 -14.78
N ASN A 63 3.96 19.75 -15.58
CA ASN A 63 5.04 20.69 -15.28
C ASN A 63 4.61 22.12 -15.57
N SER A 64 4.10 22.85 -14.59
CA SER A 64 3.85 24.28 -14.78
C SER A 64 3.30 24.94 -13.53
N ASN A 65 3.28 26.27 -13.59
CA ASN A 65 2.46 27.10 -12.74
C ASN A 65 1.02 26.53 -12.68
N ALA A 66 0.42 26.58 -11.50
CA ALA A 66 -0.91 26.04 -11.26
C ALA A 66 -1.83 27.14 -10.72
N ILE A 67 -3.10 27.11 -11.12
CA ILE A 67 -4.13 27.91 -10.46
C ILE A 67 -5.01 26.99 -9.61
N GLU A 68 -5.17 27.34 -8.35
CA GLU A 68 -6.06 26.64 -7.42
C GLU A 68 -7.27 27.53 -7.14
N LEU A 69 -8.46 26.97 -7.32
CA LEU A 69 -9.75 27.59 -7.01
C LEU A 69 -10.39 26.82 -5.86
N ILE A 70 -10.74 27.51 -4.78
CA ILE A 70 -11.50 26.94 -3.67
C ILE A 70 -12.95 27.36 -3.86
N ILE A 71 -13.86 26.38 -3.96
CA ILE A 71 -15.29 26.61 -4.18
C ILE A 71 -16.12 26.25 -2.94
N ASP A 72 -17.24 26.93 -2.74
CA ASP A 72 -18.23 26.56 -1.73
C ASP A 72 -19.21 25.48 -2.25
N ASP A 73 -20.21 25.15 -1.44
CA ASP A 73 -21.25 24.17 -1.79
C ASP A 73 -22.18 24.66 -2.93
N ASN A 74 -22.27 25.97 -3.14
CA ASN A 74 -22.99 26.58 -4.25
C ASN A 74 -22.13 26.69 -5.52
N LYS A 75 -20.91 26.15 -5.51
CA LYS A 75 -19.90 26.25 -6.58
C LYS A 75 -19.39 27.68 -6.82
N GLU A 76 -19.57 28.59 -5.87
CA GLU A 76 -18.98 29.92 -5.91
C GLU A 76 -17.51 29.87 -5.48
N ILE A 77 -16.65 30.64 -6.15
CA ILE A 77 -15.22 30.69 -5.84
C ILE A 77 -15.02 31.57 -4.61
N ILE A 78 -14.53 31.01 -3.52
CA ILE A 78 -14.27 31.76 -2.27
C ILE A 78 -12.81 32.26 -2.23
N ASN A 79 -11.88 31.46 -2.75
CA ASN A 79 -10.47 31.83 -2.80
C ASN A 79 -9.81 31.33 -4.09
N SER A 80 -8.79 32.05 -4.53
CA SER A 80 -7.98 31.69 -5.68
C SER A 80 -6.51 31.93 -5.41
N PHE A 81 -5.67 30.98 -5.83
CA PHE A 81 -4.22 31.05 -5.66
C PHE A 81 -3.50 30.69 -6.96
N LEU A 82 -2.55 31.54 -7.36
CA LEU A 82 -1.61 31.24 -8.44
C LEU A 82 -0.29 30.77 -7.83
N HIS A 83 0.03 29.51 -8.07
CA HIS A 83 1.29 28.89 -7.71
C HIS A 83 2.26 29.03 -8.87
N LYS A 84 3.28 29.86 -8.70
CA LYS A 84 4.34 30.01 -9.70
C LYS A 84 5.42 28.99 -9.47
N SER A 85 5.97 28.46 -10.55
CA SER A 85 6.94 27.39 -10.56
C SER A 85 8.03 27.64 -11.59
N ASN A 86 9.27 27.25 -11.25
CA ASN A 86 10.41 27.28 -12.18
C ASN A 86 10.79 25.90 -12.73
N ASN A 87 10.38 24.81 -12.06
CA ASN A 87 10.55 23.41 -12.45
C ASN A 87 9.40 22.60 -11.85
N GLU A 88 9.14 21.41 -12.41
CA GLU A 88 8.21 20.40 -11.90
C GLU A 88 8.08 20.33 -10.38
N GLY A 89 6.87 20.48 -9.85
CA GLY A 89 6.59 20.41 -8.41
C GLY A 89 7.21 21.53 -7.57
N MET A 90 8.00 22.44 -8.14
CA MET A 90 8.72 23.46 -7.37
C MET A 90 8.01 24.79 -7.43
N TYR A 91 7.28 25.11 -6.37
CA TYR A 91 6.68 26.42 -6.25
C TYR A 91 7.70 27.44 -5.72
N ILE A 92 7.92 28.48 -6.51
CA ILE A 92 8.77 29.62 -6.16
C ILE A 92 7.98 30.76 -5.52
N GLU A 93 6.66 30.79 -5.70
CA GLU A 93 5.80 31.85 -5.18
C GLU A 93 4.35 31.36 -5.18
N VAL A 94 3.57 31.75 -4.15
CA VAL A 94 2.12 31.55 -4.11
C VAL A 94 1.47 32.92 -3.98
N LEU A 95 0.73 33.32 -5.01
CA LEU A 95 0.01 34.60 -5.04
C LEU A 95 -1.48 34.38 -4.81
N LYS A 96 -2.05 35.05 -3.81
CA LYS A 96 -3.51 35.10 -3.65
C LYS A 96 -4.10 36.02 -4.73
N ILE A 97 -5.04 35.50 -5.51
CA ILE A 97 -5.79 36.27 -6.51
C ILE A 97 -7.11 36.73 -5.87
N ASP A 98 -7.44 38.00 -6.09
CA ASP A 98 -8.75 38.55 -5.75
C ASP A 98 -9.82 37.92 -6.67
N VAL A 99 -10.78 37.23 -6.06
CA VAL A 99 -11.84 36.49 -6.76
C VAL A 99 -12.61 37.40 -7.72
N ASN A 100 -12.84 38.66 -7.34
CA ASN A 100 -13.60 39.62 -8.15
C ASN A 100 -12.90 39.98 -9.47
N LYS A 101 -11.60 39.67 -9.60
CA LYS A 101 -10.82 39.92 -10.82
C LYS A 101 -10.78 38.72 -11.76
N LEU A 102 -11.28 37.56 -11.32
CA LEU A 102 -11.33 36.36 -12.15
C LEU A 102 -12.33 36.56 -13.29
N PRO A 103 -12.08 35.95 -14.46
CA PRO A 103 -13.10 35.83 -15.50
C PRO A 103 -14.33 35.12 -14.96
N ASP A 104 -15.51 35.49 -15.45
CA ASP A 104 -16.72 34.74 -15.15
C ASP A 104 -16.64 33.35 -15.77
N ILE A 105 -16.61 32.35 -14.89
CA ILE A 105 -16.51 30.92 -15.21
C ILE A 105 -17.65 30.12 -14.55
N SER A 106 -18.62 30.80 -13.93
CA SER A 106 -19.71 30.19 -13.16
C SER A 106 -20.52 29.19 -13.98
N GLU A 107 -20.93 29.56 -15.20
CA GLU A 107 -21.70 28.71 -16.12
C GLU A 107 -20.89 27.53 -16.69
N LYS A 108 -19.55 27.55 -16.55
CA LYS A 108 -18.64 26.55 -17.14
C LYS A 108 -18.04 25.61 -16.11
N MET A 109 -18.47 25.68 -14.85
CA MET A 109 -17.95 24.88 -13.73
C MET A 109 -18.01 23.37 -13.97
N GLU A 110 -18.84 22.90 -14.91
CA GLU A 110 -18.93 21.49 -15.28
C GLU A 110 -17.76 21.02 -16.17
N ASN A 111 -17.22 21.89 -17.03
CA ASN A 111 -16.18 21.55 -18.02
C ASN A 111 -14.83 22.20 -17.67
N VAL A 112 -13.96 21.43 -17.00
CA VAL A 112 -12.65 21.91 -16.52
C VAL A 112 -11.74 22.37 -17.65
N ASP A 113 -11.81 21.74 -18.82
CA ASP A 113 -10.96 22.08 -19.98
C ASP A 113 -11.27 23.49 -20.49
N GLN A 114 -12.57 23.87 -20.48
CA GLN A 114 -12.98 25.22 -20.84
C GLN A 114 -12.51 26.23 -19.80
N ILE A 115 -12.67 25.93 -18.51
CA ILE A 115 -12.18 26.78 -17.42
C ILE A 115 -10.67 26.97 -17.52
N PHE A 116 -9.93 25.89 -17.76
CA PHE A 116 -8.48 25.90 -17.94
C PHE A 116 -8.07 26.84 -19.08
N ASN A 117 -8.71 26.74 -20.25
CA ASN A 117 -8.38 27.60 -21.39
C ASN A 117 -8.65 29.08 -21.11
N ILE A 118 -9.76 29.40 -20.44
CA ILE A 118 -10.10 30.78 -20.05
C ILE A 118 -9.06 31.33 -19.07
N LEU A 119 -8.80 30.60 -17.99
CA LEU A 119 -7.85 31.03 -16.97
C LEU A 119 -6.43 31.08 -17.50
N ARG A 120 -6.04 30.16 -18.40
CA ARG A 120 -4.72 30.16 -19.03
C ARG A 120 -4.45 31.46 -19.78
N VAL A 121 -5.39 31.89 -20.61
CA VAL A 121 -5.29 33.15 -21.36
C VAL A 121 -5.28 34.35 -20.42
N TRP A 122 -6.16 34.34 -19.41
CA TRP A 122 -6.26 35.42 -18.44
C TRP A 122 -4.99 35.57 -17.60
N VAL A 123 -4.50 34.49 -16.98
CA VAL A 123 -3.28 34.47 -16.15
C VAL A 123 -2.06 34.91 -16.97
N LYS A 124 -1.96 34.48 -18.24
CA LYS A 124 -0.88 34.92 -19.13
C LYS A 124 -0.93 36.42 -19.35
N LYS A 125 -2.11 37.00 -19.55
CA LYS A 125 -2.29 38.43 -19.77
C LYS A 125 -2.05 39.27 -18.50
N THR A 126 -2.52 38.81 -17.34
CA THR A 126 -2.49 39.58 -16.08
C THR A 126 -1.21 39.41 -15.28
N HIS A 127 -0.62 38.21 -15.32
CA HIS A 127 0.53 37.85 -14.48
C HIS A 127 1.77 37.46 -15.30
N ASN A 128 1.69 37.43 -16.64
CA ASN A 128 2.76 36.97 -17.53
C ASN A 128 3.26 35.55 -17.20
N VAL A 129 2.34 34.68 -16.78
CA VAL A 129 2.62 33.30 -16.37
C VAL A 129 1.82 32.34 -17.23
N ASP A 130 2.48 31.32 -17.79
CA ASP A 130 1.80 30.21 -18.45
C ASP A 130 1.46 29.14 -17.41
N ILE A 131 0.16 28.94 -17.16
CA ILE A 131 -0.30 27.82 -16.35
C ILE A 131 -0.52 26.59 -17.23
N GLY A 132 -0.25 25.43 -16.66
CA GLY A 132 -0.57 24.14 -17.28
C GLY A 132 -1.24 23.16 -16.32
N ASN A 133 -1.67 23.65 -15.15
CA ASN A 133 -2.57 22.93 -14.26
C ASN A 133 -3.63 23.87 -13.66
N ILE A 134 -4.87 23.39 -13.55
CA ILE A 134 -5.92 23.97 -12.71
C ILE A 134 -6.43 22.92 -11.72
N ARG A 135 -6.64 23.34 -10.47
CA ARG A 135 -7.28 22.53 -9.44
C ARG A 135 -8.49 23.28 -8.89
N ILE A 136 -9.62 22.62 -8.86
CA ILE A 136 -10.85 23.11 -8.25
C ILE A 136 -11.13 22.22 -7.05
N ILE A 137 -11.08 22.83 -5.88
CA ILE A 137 -11.08 22.14 -4.59
C ILE A 137 -12.31 22.60 -3.81
N PRO A 138 -13.24 21.69 -3.44
CA PRO A 138 -14.36 22.07 -2.60
C PRO A 138 -13.89 22.43 -1.18
N TYR A 139 -14.45 23.49 -0.60
CA TYR A 139 -14.09 23.95 0.73
C TYR A 139 -14.35 22.89 1.80
N ASN A 140 -15.43 22.11 1.65
CA ASN A 140 -15.75 21.02 2.55
C ASN A 140 -14.68 19.92 2.59
N LEU A 141 -14.00 19.62 1.47
CA LEU A 141 -12.86 18.71 1.45
C LEU A 141 -11.70 19.20 2.33
N LEU A 142 -11.43 20.50 2.34
CA LEU A 142 -10.40 21.09 3.21
C LEU A 142 -10.80 21.02 4.69
N ASN A 143 -12.08 21.21 4.99
CA ASN A 143 -12.62 21.04 6.34
C ASN A 143 -12.52 19.59 6.81
N ASP A 144 -12.84 18.63 5.94
CA ASP A 144 -12.71 17.20 6.20
C ASP A 144 -11.25 16.87 6.53
N PHE A 145 -10.29 17.36 5.73
CA PHE A 145 -8.87 17.17 6.00
C PHE A 145 -8.44 17.76 7.35
N GLY A 146 -8.90 18.97 7.67
CA GLY A 146 -8.66 19.60 8.97
C GLY A 146 -9.23 18.79 10.13
N SER A 147 -10.43 18.23 9.96
CA SER A 147 -11.10 17.42 10.97
C SER A 147 -10.40 16.07 11.21
N ILE A 148 -9.97 15.40 10.13
CA ILE A 148 -9.20 14.16 10.17
C ILE A 148 -7.86 14.43 10.87
N PHE A 149 -7.13 15.47 10.44
CA PHE A 149 -5.87 15.84 11.07
C PHE A 149 -6.07 16.12 12.57
N LYS A 150 -7.09 16.89 12.95
CA LYS A 150 -7.38 17.19 14.35
C LYS A 150 -7.66 15.92 15.16
N LYS A 151 -8.55 15.05 14.66
CA LYS A 151 -8.89 13.76 15.27
C LYS A 151 -7.63 12.91 15.56
N TYR A 152 -6.67 12.86 14.64
CA TYR A 152 -5.47 12.03 14.78
C TYR A 152 -4.28 12.75 15.46
N SER A 153 -4.21 14.08 15.42
CA SER A 153 -3.19 14.88 16.11
C SER A 153 -3.47 15.07 17.60
N GLU A 154 -4.75 15.03 18.01
CA GLU A 154 -5.17 14.97 19.42
C GLU A 154 -4.83 13.62 20.07
N LEU A 155 -4.66 12.56 19.26
CA LEU A 155 -4.11 11.29 19.74
C LEU A 155 -2.60 11.43 20.01
N LYS A 156 -2.05 10.54 20.84
CA LYS A 156 -0.60 10.50 21.06
C LYS A 156 0.13 10.36 19.70
N PRO A 157 1.22 11.11 19.44
CA PRO A 157 1.88 11.15 18.13
C PRO A 157 2.19 9.75 17.60
N GLY A 158 1.72 9.39 16.41
CA GLY A 158 1.92 8.08 15.76
C GLY A 158 0.79 7.06 15.98
N TYR A 159 -0.23 7.38 16.80
CA TYR A 159 -1.46 6.58 16.85
C TYR A 159 -2.31 6.86 15.61
N GLY A 160 -2.87 5.81 15.02
CA GLY A 160 -3.82 5.99 13.91
C GLY A 160 -3.20 6.44 12.58
N PHE A 161 -1.87 6.44 12.43
CA PHE A 161 -1.21 7.04 11.26
C PHE A 161 -1.66 6.42 9.92
N LEU A 162 -1.73 5.09 9.83
CA LEU A 162 -2.20 4.42 8.61
C LEU A 162 -3.69 4.68 8.39
N GLU A 163 -4.47 4.68 9.46
CA GLU A 163 -5.91 4.96 9.41
C GLU A 163 -6.21 6.37 8.93
N MET A 164 -5.45 7.36 9.38
CA MET A 164 -5.48 8.74 8.92
C MET A 164 -5.23 8.83 7.42
N ILE A 165 -4.20 8.14 6.91
CA ILE A 165 -3.94 8.07 5.46
C ILE A 165 -5.13 7.44 4.73
N GLY A 166 -5.68 6.36 5.26
CA GLY A 166 -6.85 5.70 4.69
C GLY A 166 -8.08 6.61 4.61
N GLU A 167 -8.37 7.37 5.67
CA GLU A 167 -9.47 8.36 5.69
C GLU A 167 -9.24 9.49 4.69
N TYR A 168 -8.00 9.99 4.53
CA TYR A 168 -7.72 10.99 3.49
C TYR A 168 -7.98 10.46 2.08
N ILE A 169 -7.56 9.22 1.78
CA ILE A 169 -7.80 8.63 0.46
C ILE A 169 -9.30 8.41 0.24
N ASP A 170 -10.04 7.91 1.24
CA ASP A 170 -11.50 7.75 1.17
C ASP A 170 -12.19 9.08 0.81
N VAL A 171 -11.82 10.18 1.47
CA VAL A 171 -12.39 11.50 1.21
C VAL A 171 -12.00 12.04 -0.18
N ILE A 172 -10.75 11.86 -0.61
CA ILE A 172 -10.28 12.25 -1.95
C ILE A 172 -11.10 11.52 -3.02
N VAL A 173 -11.21 10.19 -2.90
CA VAL A 173 -11.91 9.35 -3.87
C VAL A 173 -13.39 9.69 -3.92
N LEU A 174 -14.04 9.89 -2.78
CA LEU A 174 -15.44 10.31 -2.71
C LEU A 174 -15.67 11.61 -3.51
N ASN A 175 -14.85 12.64 -3.26
CA ASN A 175 -14.98 13.93 -3.93
C ASN A 175 -14.59 13.88 -5.41
N HIS A 176 -13.63 13.04 -5.79
CA HIS A 176 -13.24 12.83 -7.18
C HIS A 176 -14.35 12.12 -7.96
N ASN A 177 -14.91 11.02 -7.42
CA ASN A 177 -16.01 10.26 -8.02
C ASN A 177 -17.30 11.10 -8.17
N GLN A 178 -17.53 12.05 -7.28
CA GLN A 178 -18.66 13.00 -7.37
C GLN A 178 -18.39 14.19 -8.31
N ASN A 179 -17.24 14.23 -9.00
CA ASN A 179 -16.80 15.36 -9.81
C ASN A 179 -16.77 16.70 -9.05
N LEU A 180 -16.46 16.68 -7.74
CA LEU A 180 -16.33 17.88 -6.92
C LEU A 180 -14.88 18.36 -6.85
N LEU A 181 -13.95 17.42 -6.60
CA LEU A 181 -12.52 17.66 -6.74
C LEU A 181 -12.14 17.50 -8.21
N LYS A 182 -11.71 18.58 -8.85
CA LYS A 182 -11.36 18.57 -10.27
C LYS A 182 -9.93 19.03 -10.48
N CYS A 183 -9.15 18.24 -11.21
CA CYS A 183 -7.79 18.58 -11.61
C CYS A 183 -7.69 18.48 -13.14
N TYR A 184 -7.10 19.48 -13.78
CA TYR A 184 -6.76 19.38 -15.20
C TYR A 184 -5.28 19.71 -15.44
N PRO A 185 -4.52 18.80 -16.07
CA PRO A 185 -4.94 17.44 -16.41
C PRO A 185 -5.20 16.58 -15.17
N SER A 186 -5.97 15.50 -15.33
CA SER A 186 -6.35 14.64 -14.21
C SER A 186 -5.14 14.04 -13.51
N SER A 187 -5.23 13.88 -12.19
CA SER A 187 -4.19 13.22 -11.39
C SER A 187 -4.21 11.70 -11.65
N PRO A 188 -3.10 11.10 -12.11
CA PRO A 188 -3.02 9.65 -12.28
C PRO A 188 -3.31 8.90 -10.99
N LEU A 189 -2.85 9.44 -9.85
CA LEU A 189 -3.06 8.85 -8.53
C LEU A 189 -4.54 8.87 -8.11
N PHE A 190 -5.25 9.99 -8.35
CA PHE A 190 -6.67 10.07 -8.01
C PHE A 190 -7.51 9.18 -8.93
N ASP A 191 -7.18 9.14 -10.23
CA ASP A 191 -7.83 8.24 -11.18
C ASP A 191 -7.58 6.77 -10.82
N PHE A 192 -6.37 6.42 -10.37
CA PHE A 192 -6.03 5.09 -9.90
C PHE A 192 -6.88 4.67 -8.70
N PHE A 193 -6.95 5.50 -7.66
CA PHE A 193 -7.76 5.18 -6.49
C PHE A 193 -9.26 5.14 -6.81
N SER A 194 -9.74 6.02 -7.68
CA SER A 194 -11.15 6.03 -8.10
C SER A 194 -11.52 4.76 -8.86
N LYS A 195 -10.69 4.33 -9.82
CA LYS A 195 -10.87 3.06 -10.53
C LYS A 195 -10.75 1.85 -9.62
N LEU A 196 -9.87 1.89 -8.62
CA LEU A 196 -9.84 0.85 -7.59
C LEU A 196 -11.20 0.81 -6.87
N ASP A 197 -11.67 1.92 -6.31
CA ASP A 197 -12.96 1.96 -5.58
C ASP A 197 -14.14 1.41 -6.40
N GLU A 198 -14.23 1.75 -7.69
CA GLU A 198 -15.23 1.20 -8.61
C GLU A 198 -15.20 -0.33 -8.73
N ASN A 199 -13.99 -0.92 -8.76
CA ASN A 199 -13.78 -2.37 -8.87
C ASN A 199 -13.84 -3.10 -7.50
N PHE A 200 -13.62 -2.39 -6.40
CA PHE A 200 -13.66 -2.89 -5.03
C PHE A 200 -14.90 -2.31 -4.31
N VAL A 201 -16.10 -2.76 -4.67
CA VAL A 201 -17.37 -2.18 -4.18
C VAL A 201 -17.58 -2.38 -2.67
N GLY A 202 -17.94 -1.29 -1.98
CA GLY A 202 -18.23 -1.29 -0.54
C GLY A 202 -16.96 -1.38 0.30
N PHE A 203 -15.85 -0.98 -0.29
CA PHE A 203 -14.54 -1.02 0.31
C PHE A 203 -14.16 0.37 0.83
N SER A 204 -13.22 0.44 1.76
CA SER A 204 -12.72 1.71 2.28
C SER A 204 -11.22 1.58 2.52
N TYR A 205 -10.48 2.59 2.12
CA TYR A 205 -9.04 2.70 2.32
C TYR A 205 -8.70 2.77 3.80
N PHE A 206 -9.53 3.39 4.65
CA PHE A 206 -9.40 3.27 6.10
C PHE A 206 -9.43 1.81 6.57
N ASN A 207 -10.32 0.97 6.02
CA ASN A 207 -10.39 -0.45 6.38
C ASN A 207 -9.17 -1.23 5.88
N ILE A 208 -8.62 -0.95 4.69
CA ILE A 208 -7.32 -1.50 4.25
C ILE A 208 -6.25 -1.16 5.27
N MET A 209 -6.09 0.14 5.54
CA MET A 209 -4.97 0.64 6.31
C MET A 209 -5.03 0.12 7.76
N SER A 210 -6.25 0.03 8.30
CA SER A 210 -6.55 -0.66 9.56
C SER A 210 -6.14 -2.14 9.55
N ALA A 211 -6.45 -2.87 8.47
CA ALA A 211 -6.08 -4.27 8.33
C ALA A 211 -4.55 -4.44 8.19
N ILE A 212 -3.89 -3.59 7.40
CA ILE A 212 -2.42 -3.58 7.29
C ILE A 212 -1.80 -3.37 8.68
N ARG A 213 -2.28 -2.38 9.45
CA ARG A 213 -1.83 -2.13 10.82
C ARG A 213 -2.00 -3.35 11.71
N GLU A 214 -3.14 -4.03 11.66
CA GLU A 214 -3.44 -5.22 12.48
C GLU A 214 -2.41 -6.36 12.25
N TYR A 215 -1.94 -6.51 11.01
CA TYR A 215 -1.02 -7.58 10.61
C TYR A 215 0.46 -7.21 10.66
N LEU A 216 0.78 -5.92 10.76
CA LEU A 216 2.17 -5.48 10.90
C LEU A 216 2.77 -5.98 12.22
N PRO A 217 3.95 -6.64 12.19
CA PRO A 217 4.60 -7.11 13.39
C PRO A 217 5.21 -5.96 14.18
N ASN A 218 5.26 -6.10 15.51
CA ASN A 218 5.98 -5.15 16.37
C ASN A 218 7.47 -5.14 15.99
N ILE A 219 7.97 -4.01 15.51
CA ILE A 219 9.35 -3.92 15.05
C ILE A 219 9.94 -2.50 15.16
N LYS A 220 11.25 -2.46 15.32
CA LYS A 220 12.08 -1.27 15.24
C LYS A 220 13.04 -1.44 14.06
N LEU A 221 12.96 -0.55 13.10
CA LEU A 221 13.81 -0.54 11.92
C LEU A 221 14.20 0.89 11.56
N THR A 222 15.20 1.03 10.70
CA THR A 222 15.40 2.28 9.96
C THR A 222 15.04 2.07 8.49
N MET A 223 14.37 3.06 7.91
CA MET A 223 14.15 3.15 6.47
C MET A 223 14.85 4.41 5.98
N THR A 224 15.75 4.23 5.03
CA THR A 224 16.43 5.33 4.35
C THR A 224 16.05 5.32 2.88
N PHE A 225 15.60 6.46 2.38
CA PHE A 225 15.45 6.70 0.95
C PHE A 225 16.68 7.44 0.44
N LYS A 226 17.36 6.84 -0.54
CA LYS A 226 18.48 7.42 -1.26
C LYS A 226 17.92 8.11 -2.51
N MET A 227 18.14 9.41 -2.59
CA MET A 227 17.64 10.24 -3.68
C MET A 227 18.52 10.06 -4.94
N LYS A 228 17.99 10.42 -6.11
CA LYS A 228 18.67 10.30 -7.42
C LYS A 228 20.04 10.98 -7.44
N ASP A 229 20.14 12.15 -6.81
CA ASP A 229 21.42 12.75 -6.48
C ASP A 229 21.96 11.99 -5.25
N ASN A 230 22.85 11.03 -5.50
CA ASN A 230 23.48 10.11 -4.52
C ASN A 230 24.10 10.75 -3.26
N SER A 231 23.98 12.07 -3.09
CA SER A 231 24.43 12.88 -1.97
C SER A 231 23.35 13.12 -0.90
N THR A 232 22.09 12.75 -1.12
CA THR A 232 21.00 12.98 -0.15
C THR A 232 20.36 11.67 0.28
N PHE A 233 20.20 11.51 1.60
CA PHE A 233 19.53 10.39 2.22
C PHE A 233 18.45 10.94 3.14
N LEU A 234 17.25 10.37 3.06
CA LEU A 234 16.14 10.65 3.95
C LEU A 234 15.96 9.44 4.86
N SER A 235 16.42 9.54 6.11
CA SER A 235 16.42 8.42 7.05
C SER A 235 15.39 8.60 8.15
N TYR A 236 14.59 7.57 8.37
CA TYR A 236 13.61 7.51 9.44
C TYR A 236 13.88 6.32 10.35
N PHE A 237 13.86 6.56 11.66
CA PHE A 237 13.65 5.51 12.63
C PHE A 237 12.16 5.22 12.70
N VAL A 238 11.78 3.97 12.45
CA VAL A 238 10.39 3.53 12.44
C VAL A 238 10.18 2.52 13.55
N LYS A 239 9.31 2.89 14.50
CA LYS A 239 8.86 2.00 15.57
C LYS A 239 7.40 1.64 15.33
N ILE A 240 7.18 0.40 14.90
CA ILE A 240 5.87 -0.19 14.65
C ILE A 240 5.44 -0.98 15.88
N SER A 241 4.22 -0.72 16.32
CA SER A 241 3.51 -1.51 17.32
C SER A 241 2.04 -1.63 16.93
N LYS A 242 1.32 -2.59 17.54
CA LYS A 242 -0.10 -2.84 17.24
C LYS A 242 -1.00 -1.59 17.17
N SER A 243 -0.75 -0.59 18.03
CA SER A 243 -1.58 0.61 18.13
C SER A 243 -0.91 1.87 17.58
N LYS A 244 0.36 1.81 17.20
CA LYS A 244 1.19 3.00 16.99
C LYS A 244 2.30 2.75 15.99
N ILE A 245 2.42 3.65 15.02
CA ILE A 245 3.58 3.75 14.13
C ILE A 245 4.22 5.11 14.35
N ASN A 246 5.42 5.09 14.90
CA ASN A 246 6.23 6.28 15.08
C ASN A 246 7.26 6.38 13.98
N PHE A 247 7.34 7.56 13.37
CA PHE A 247 8.42 7.98 12.50
C PHE A 247 9.21 9.07 13.20
N GLU A 248 10.51 8.88 13.31
CA GLU A 248 11.44 9.87 13.86
C GLU A 248 12.50 10.14 12.80
N LEU A 249 12.58 11.39 12.34
CA LEU A 249 13.58 11.79 11.34
C LEU A 249 14.98 11.68 11.95
N ILE A 250 15.88 11.01 11.24
CA ILE A 250 17.29 10.91 11.62
C ILE A 250 18.06 11.91 10.76
N THR A 251 18.60 12.94 11.40
CA THR A 251 19.46 13.91 10.71
C THR A 251 20.80 13.26 10.41
N ILE A 252 21.22 13.31 9.15
CA ILE A 252 22.45 12.66 8.69
C ILE A 252 23.59 13.67 8.71
N PRO A 253 24.72 13.36 9.38
CA PRO A 253 25.86 14.26 9.44
C PRO A 253 26.44 14.60 8.05
N GLU A 254 26.84 15.85 7.86
CA GLU A 254 27.51 16.29 6.62
C GLU A 254 28.76 15.48 6.28
N SER A 255 29.45 14.91 7.28
CA SER A 255 30.61 14.03 7.09
C SER A 255 30.29 12.70 6.37
N ILE A 256 29.03 12.28 6.40
CA ILE A 256 28.51 11.14 5.62
C ILE A 256 28.06 11.63 4.25
N LEU A 257 27.34 12.76 4.18
CA LEU A 257 26.84 13.32 2.91
C LEU A 257 27.98 13.73 1.95
N SER A 258 29.13 14.17 2.49
CA SER A 258 30.33 14.56 1.75
C SER A 258 31.22 13.40 1.29
N GLU A 259 30.93 12.16 1.68
CA GLU A 259 31.71 10.99 1.26
C GLU A 259 31.48 10.68 -0.23
N LYS A 260 32.53 10.83 -1.05
CA LYS A 260 32.45 10.62 -2.50
C LYS A 260 32.28 9.15 -2.91
N ASN A 261 32.76 8.21 -2.09
CA ASN A 261 32.62 6.78 -2.40
C ASN A 261 31.25 6.26 -1.91
N PRO A 262 30.34 5.87 -2.81
CA PRO A 262 28.96 5.49 -2.44
C PRO A 262 28.92 4.26 -1.53
N THR A 263 29.81 3.29 -1.73
CA THR A 263 29.86 2.08 -0.89
C THR A 263 30.35 2.41 0.52
N LYS A 264 31.33 3.30 0.64
CA LYS A 264 31.85 3.74 1.95
C LYS A 264 30.83 4.63 2.67
N GLN A 265 30.11 5.45 1.92
CA GLN A 265 29.02 6.28 2.41
C GLN A 265 27.90 5.45 3.03
N GLU A 266 27.39 4.44 2.30
CA GLU A 266 26.36 3.53 2.83
C GLU A 266 26.85 2.76 4.07
N LYS A 267 28.11 2.29 4.07
CA LYS A 267 28.70 1.63 5.25
C LYS A 267 28.77 2.56 6.46
N LYS A 268 29.15 3.83 6.26
CA LYS A 268 29.17 4.84 7.34
C LYS A 268 27.76 5.11 7.85
N LEU A 269 26.78 5.23 6.95
CA LEU A 269 25.38 5.42 7.28
C LEU A 269 24.84 4.25 8.10
N PHE A 270 25.03 3.00 7.67
CA PHE A 270 24.60 1.83 8.45
C PHE A 270 25.22 1.78 9.84
N LYS A 271 26.50 2.15 9.97
CA LYS A 271 27.16 2.24 11.29
C LYS A 271 26.51 3.29 12.19
N LEU A 272 26.16 4.45 11.64
CA LEU A 272 25.44 5.50 12.36
C LEU A 272 24.04 5.01 12.79
N LEU A 273 23.24 4.53 11.84
CA LEU A 273 21.86 4.05 12.10
C LEU A 273 21.83 2.94 13.15
N LYS A 274 22.79 2.01 13.08
CA LYS A 274 22.91 0.92 14.05
C LYS A 274 23.30 1.42 15.44
N LYS A 275 24.23 2.38 15.52
CA LYS A 275 24.69 2.95 16.80
C LYS A 275 23.60 3.77 17.47
N ASP A 276 22.93 4.64 16.71
CA ASP A 276 22.05 5.67 17.27
C ASP A 276 20.62 5.15 17.50
N CYS A 277 20.14 4.23 16.65
CA CYS A 277 18.75 3.76 16.73
C CYS A 277 18.59 2.39 17.40
N ASN A 278 19.69 1.63 17.59
CA ASN A 278 19.69 0.26 18.13
C ASN A 278 18.60 -0.63 17.49
N THR A 279 18.59 -0.65 16.17
CA THR A 279 17.58 -1.33 15.33
C THR A 279 18.01 -2.72 14.93
N ASN A 280 17.03 -3.59 14.71
CA ASN A 280 17.28 -4.95 14.24
C ASN A 280 17.53 -5.03 12.73
N LEU A 281 17.02 -4.05 11.99
CA LEU A 281 17.03 -3.98 10.54
C LEU A 281 17.22 -2.53 10.12
N ASN A 282 18.18 -2.30 9.23
CA ASN A 282 18.39 -1.02 8.57
C ASN A 282 18.24 -1.22 7.07
N LEU A 283 17.36 -0.46 6.43
CA LEU A 283 17.02 -0.60 5.02
C LEU A 283 17.37 0.70 4.29
N ILE A 284 18.04 0.58 3.15
CA ILE A 284 18.28 1.70 2.23
C ILE A 284 17.62 1.36 0.91
N PHE A 285 16.76 2.23 0.41
CA PHE A 285 16.08 2.07 -0.88
C PHE A 285 16.49 3.18 -1.84
N GLN A 286 16.68 2.88 -3.12
CA GLN A 286 16.75 3.90 -4.15
C GLN A 286 15.34 4.39 -4.45
N LEU A 287 15.05 5.66 -4.16
CA LEU A 287 13.70 6.20 -4.27
C LEU A 287 13.20 6.17 -5.72
N LYS A 288 14.04 6.56 -6.69
CA LYS A 288 13.75 6.45 -8.13
C LYS A 288 13.26 5.05 -8.56
N GLU A 289 13.82 3.99 -8.00
CA GLU A 289 13.41 2.62 -8.33
C GLU A 289 12.02 2.28 -7.76
N ILE A 290 11.70 2.83 -6.58
CA ILE A 290 10.35 2.75 -6.00
C ILE A 290 9.37 3.59 -6.83
N GLU A 291 9.75 4.80 -7.23
CA GLU A 291 8.97 5.71 -8.07
C GLU A 291 8.57 5.02 -9.38
N ILE A 292 9.53 4.38 -10.07
CA ILE A 292 9.27 3.62 -11.31
C ILE A 292 8.23 2.52 -11.07
N LEU A 293 8.34 1.76 -9.96
CA LEU A 293 7.37 0.72 -9.63
C LEU A 293 5.98 1.30 -9.35
N LEU A 294 5.90 2.37 -8.56
CA LEU A 294 4.63 3.04 -8.25
C LEU A 294 3.99 3.60 -9.51
N ASN A 295 4.78 4.21 -10.40
CA ASN A 295 4.29 4.75 -11.66
C ASN A 295 3.64 3.66 -12.54
N GLU A 296 4.24 2.47 -12.58
CA GLU A 296 3.68 1.35 -13.32
C GLU A 296 2.35 0.87 -12.73
N ILE A 297 2.22 0.85 -11.41
CA ILE A 297 0.99 0.45 -10.73
C ILE A 297 -0.10 1.50 -10.96
N ILE A 298 0.21 2.78 -10.72
CA ILE A 298 -0.74 3.89 -10.82
C ILE A 298 -1.29 4.03 -12.23
N ASN A 299 -0.42 3.92 -13.25
CA ASN A 299 -0.84 4.04 -14.65
C ASN A 299 -1.41 2.74 -15.25
N THR A 300 -1.64 1.72 -14.42
CA THR A 300 -2.21 0.47 -14.92
C THR A 300 -3.68 0.66 -15.30
N PRO A 301 -4.09 0.24 -16.51
CA PRO A 301 -5.49 0.26 -16.89
C PRO A 301 -6.30 -0.73 -16.05
N PHE A 302 -7.56 -0.37 -15.77
CA PHE A 302 -8.51 -1.22 -15.05
C PHE A 302 -9.63 -1.68 -15.99
N PRO A 303 -10.12 -2.92 -15.86
CA PRO A 303 -9.61 -3.99 -14.99
C PRO A 303 -8.20 -4.45 -15.41
N ILE A 304 -7.39 -4.89 -14.44
CA ILE A 304 -5.98 -5.23 -14.69
C ILE A 304 -5.91 -6.54 -15.48
N GLN A 305 -5.47 -6.45 -16.73
CA GLN A 305 -5.26 -7.63 -17.58
C GLN A 305 -4.18 -8.56 -17.01
N LYS A 306 -4.26 -9.86 -17.30
CA LYS A 306 -3.34 -10.88 -16.77
C LYS A 306 -1.88 -10.59 -17.15
N GLU A 307 -1.64 -10.23 -18.39
CA GLU A 307 -0.30 -9.89 -18.90
C GLU A 307 0.27 -8.68 -18.17
N ARG A 308 -0.58 -7.69 -17.88
CA ARG A 308 -0.20 -6.50 -17.13
C ARG A 308 0.10 -6.83 -15.66
N LEU A 309 -0.68 -7.71 -15.05
CA LEU A 309 -0.42 -8.19 -13.69
C LEU A 309 0.90 -8.96 -13.61
N ILE A 310 1.17 -9.84 -14.57
CA ILE A 310 2.46 -10.55 -14.70
C ILE A 310 3.61 -9.54 -14.76
N LEU A 311 3.53 -8.55 -15.65
CA LEU A 311 4.58 -7.52 -15.77
C LEU A 311 4.82 -6.76 -14.45
N ILE A 312 3.76 -6.40 -13.72
CA ILE A 312 3.88 -5.73 -12.43
C ILE A 312 4.60 -6.65 -11.42
N GLU A 313 4.20 -7.92 -11.34
CA GLU A 313 4.85 -8.93 -10.49
C GLU A 313 6.33 -9.13 -10.85
N GLU A 314 6.66 -9.20 -12.15
CA GLU A 314 8.03 -9.29 -12.66
C GLU A 314 8.88 -8.12 -12.15
N LYS A 315 8.36 -6.89 -12.26
CA LYS A 315 9.05 -5.68 -11.79
C LYS A 315 9.25 -5.68 -10.28
N PHE A 316 8.24 -6.09 -9.51
CA PHE A 316 8.37 -6.24 -8.04
C PHE A 316 9.45 -7.26 -7.66
N ILE A 317 9.47 -8.42 -8.30
CA ILE A 317 10.49 -9.45 -8.02
C ILE A 317 11.86 -8.97 -8.49
N ASN A 318 11.94 -8.27 -9.62
CA ASN A 318 13.17 -7.69 -10.12
C ASN A 318 13.76 -6.66 -9.13
N PHE A 319 12.91 -5.79 -8.58
CA PHE A 319 13.31 -4.88 -7.51
C PHE A 319 13.78 -5.66 -6.27
N TYR A 320 13.02 -6.64 -5.80
CA TYR A 320 13.39 -7.44 -4.64
C TYR A 320 14.73 -8.18 -4.82
N ARG A 321 14.98 -8.82 -5.97
CA ARG A 321 16.24 -9.57 -6.22
C ARG A 321 17.46 -8.65 -6.33
N SER A 322 17.27 -7.38 -6.70
CA SER A 322 18.33 -6.41 -6.99
C SER A 322 19.01 -5.80 -5.75
N ILE A 323 19.07 -6.53 -4.64
CA ILE A 323 19.76 -6.09 -3.42
C ILE A 323 21.26 -5.85 -3.64
N GLY A 324 21.72 -4.71 -3.14
CA GLY A 324 23.02 -4.10 -3.40
C GLY A 324 22.97 -3.05 -4.52
N ASN A 325 21.91 -3.06 -5.34
CA ASN A 325 21.67 -2.08 -6.39
C ASN A 325 20.46 -1.20 -6.00
N SER A 326 19.22 -1.63 -6.28
CA SER A 326 18.01 -0.81 -6.04
C SER A 326 17.64 -0.69 -4.55
N TRP A 327 18.12 -1.59 -3.70
CA TRP A 327 18.00 -1.48 -2.25
C TRP A 327 19.11 -2.24 -1.54
N ASN A 328 19.35 -1.95 -0.27
CA ASN A 328 20.39 -2.57 0.54
C ASN A 328 19.92 -2.70 2.00
N MET A 329 20.52 -3.61 2.76
CA MET A 329 20.16 -3.81 4.17
C MET A 329 21.34 -4.23 5.05
N ASP A 330 21.26 -3.86 6.33
CA ASP A 330 22.15 -4.34 7.40
C ASP A 330 21.33 -4.86 8.60
N PRO A 331 21.59 -6.08 9.11
CA PRO A 331 22.57 -7.06 8.61
C PRO A 331 22.14 -7.69 7.28
N LYS A 332 23.11 -8.04 6.41
CA LYS A 332 22.80 -8.80 5.19
C LYS A 332 22.26 -10.19 5.54
N PRO A 333 21.25 -10.72 4.83
CA PRO A 333 20.74 -12.07 5.10
C PRO A 333 21.80 -13.14 4.83
N TYR A 334 21.82 -14.22 5.63
CA TYR A 334 22.83 -15.29 5.50
C TYR A 334 22.83 -16.00 4.15
N ILE A 335 21.71 -16.02 3.45
CA ILE A 335 21.61 -16.61 2.11
C ILE A 335 22.46 -15.87 1.07
N TYR A 336 23.01 -14.70 1.39
CA TYR A 336 23.97 -13.98 0.55
C TYR A 336 25.42 -14.40 0.82
N ASN A 337 25.69 -15.16 1.89
CA ASN A 337 27.02 -15.70 2.19
C ASN A 337 27.29 -16.95 1.35
N ASN A 338 28.44 -16.99 0.65
CA ASN A 338 28.80 -18.09 -0.26
C ASN A 338 28.89 -19.43 0.45
N SER A 339 29.54 -19.49 1.61
CA SER A 339 29.69 -20.73 2.38
C SER A 339 28.34 -21.25 2.87
N PHE A 340 27.46 -20.34 3.30
CA PHE A 340 26.12 -20.72 3.71
C PHE A 340 25.30 -21.25 2.54
N ARG A 341 25.37 -20.60 1.37
CA ARG A 341 24.72 -21.09 0.13
C ARG A 341 25.23 -22.46 -0.28
N PHE A 342 26.54 -22.69 -0.23
CA PHE A 342 27.14 -23.99 -0.51
C PHE A 342 26.51 -25.10 0.33
N TRP A 343 26.38 -24.90 1.65
CA TRP A 343 25.71 -25.87 2.51
C TRP A 343 24.23 -26.06 2.16
N ILE A 344 23.49 -24.98 1.91
CA ILE A 344 22.08 -25.06 1.50
C ILE A 344 21.95 -25.88 0.20
N TYR A 345 22.85 -25.68 -0.76
CA TYR A 345 22.87 -26.37 -2.06
C TYR A 345 23.26 -27.84 -1.91
N LEU A 346 24.20 -28.15 -1.01
CA LEU A 346 24.56 -29.53 -0.68
C LEU A 346 23.36 -30.33 -0.15
N PHE A 347 22.47 -29.69 0.62
CA PHE A 347 21.21 -30.31 1.06
C PHE A 347 20.11 -30.33 -0.02
N GLY A 348 20.43 -29.84 -1.22
CA GLY A 348 19.58 -29.83 -2.42
C GLY A 348 18.57 -28.68 -2.48
N PHE A 349 18.80 -27.61 -1.72
CA PHE A 349 17.96 -26.41 -1.78
C PHE A 349 18.61 -25.37 -2.68
N TYR A 350 18.24 -25.30 -3.94
CA TYR A 350 18.73 -24.28 -4.86
C TYR A 350 17.95 -22.99 -4.63
N ILE A 351 18.34 -22.21 -3.62
CA ILE A 351 17.69 -20.93 -3.28
C ILE A 351 18.74 -19.83 -3.29
N ASN A 352 18.61 -18.92 -4.24
CA ASN A 352 19.38 -17.70 -4.32
C ASN A 352 18.45 -16.52 -4.63
N PRO A 353 18.14 -15.68 -3.64
CA PRO A 353 17.29 -14.52 -3.83
C PRO A 353 17.77 -13.54 -4.91
N ARG A 354 19.07 -13.47 -5.21
CA ARG A 354 19.61 -12.62 -6.31
C ARG A 354 19.30 -13.18 -7.69
N LYS A 355 19.12 -14.49 -7.77
CA LYS A 355 18.83 -15.23 -9.00
C LYS A 355 17.39 -15.74 -9.01
N LEU A 356 16.50 -15.10 -8.25
CA LEU A 356 15.07 -15.36 -8.42
C LEU A 356 14.72 -15.11 -9.88
N SER A 357 14.11 -16.12 -10.48
CA SER A 357 13.63 -16.01 -11.85
C SER A 357 12.42 -15.09 -11.86
N PHE A 358 12.68 -13.81 -12.10
CA PHE A 358 11.64 -12.80 -12.17
C PHE A 358 10.74 -13.01 -13.39
N TRP A 359 11.18 -13.72 -14.43
CA TRP A 359 10.37 -14.12 -15.59
C TRP A 359 9.44 -15.29 -15.29
N SER A 360 9.97 -16.38 -14.72
CA SER A 360 9.20 -17.61 -14.56
C SER A 360 8.31 -17.57 -13.31
N LEU A 361 8.72 -16.89 -12.23
CA LEU A 361 7.96 -16.89 -10.98
C LEU A 361 6.54 -16.29 -11.15
N PRO A 362 6.35 -15.10 -11.74
CA PRO A 362 5.02 -14.54 -12.01
C PRO A 362 4.18 -15.44 -12.90
N SER A 363 4.74 -15.88 -14.03
CA SER A 363 4.05 -16.75 -14.98
C SER A 363 3.55 -18.04 -14.31
N ILE A 364 4.38 -18.64 -13.46
CA ILE A 364 4.03 -19.85 -12.70
C ILE A 364 2.99 -19.54 -11.63
N MET A 365 3.11 -18.42 -10.90
CA MET A 365 2.13 -18.00 -9.92
C MET A 365 0.75 -17.78 -10.55
N GLN A 366 0.69 -17.10 -11.69
CA GLN A 366 -0.54 -16.86 -12.44
C GLN A 366 -1.09 -18.14 -13.07
N SER A 367 -0.21 -19.05 -13.51
CA SER A 367 -0.62 -20.40 -13.96
C SER A 367 -1.21 -21.21 -12.81
N PHE A 368 -0.66 -21.11 -11.60
CA PHE A 368 -1.26 -21.72 -10.42
C PHE A 368 -2.59 -21.06 -10.08
N LEU A 369 -2.69 -19.73 -10.02
CA LEU A 369 -3.95 -19.05 -9.74
C LEU A 369 -5.03 -19.44 -10.74
N SER A 370 -4.72 -19.37 -12.04
CA SER A 370 -5.63 -19.84 -13.07
C SER A 370 -5.96 -21.32 -12.92
N MET A 371 -5.03 -22.23 -12.58
CA MET A 371 -5.39 -23.63 -12.37
C MET A 371 -6.23 -23.87 -11.10
N PHE A 372 -6.07 -23.05 -10.07
CA PHE A 372 -6.83 -23.13 -8.82
C PHE A 372 -8.23 -22.53 -8.97
N PHE A 373 -8.35 -21.48 -9.76
CA PHE A 373 -9.52 -20.62 -9.90
C PHE A 373 -9.96 -20.50 -11.37
N SER A 374 -9.75 -21.57 -12.17
CA SER A 374 -9.90 -21.61 -13.64
C SER A 374 -11.32 -21.40 -14.15
N LEU A 375 -12.23 -20.97 -13.28
CA LEU A 375 -13.63 -20.82 -13.55
C LEU A 375 -13.94 -19.33 -13.52
N THR A 376 -14.54 -18.84 -14.59
CA THR A 376 -15.42 -17.66 -14.51
C THR A 376 -16.43 -17.92 -13.40
N GLY A 377 -16.34 -17.19 -12.30
CA GLY A 377 -17.21 -17.45 -11.17
C GLY A 377 -16.81 -16.71 -9.92
N GLU A 378 -17.69 -16.78 -8.93
CA GLU A 378 -17.49 -16.09 -7.67
C GLU A 378 -16.83 -17.02 -6.65
N ILE A 379 -15.94 -16.45 -5.84
CA ILE A 379 -15.28 -17.12 -4.72
C ILE A 379 -15.68 -16.40 -3.44
N LEU A 380 -16.27 -17.13 -2.50
CA LEU A 380 -16.55 -16.61 -1.17
C LEU A 380 -15.30 -16.77 -0.30
N PHE A 381 -14.74 -15.65 0.12
CA PHE A 381 -13.61 -15.61 1.04
C PHE A 381 -14.09 -15.22 2.44
N LEU A 382 -13.81 -16.08 3.41
CA LEU A 382 -14.18 -15.91 4.80
C LEU A 382 -12.92 -15.81 5.66
N LYS A 383 -12.93 -14.86 6.58
CA LYS A 383 -11.82 -14.59 7.49
C LYS A 383 -12.31 -14.49 8.93
N SER A 384 -11.66 -15.24 9.83
CA SER A 384 -11.99 -15.27 11.27
C SER A 384 -10.81 -15.77 12.14
N ASP A 385 -10.87 -15.52 13.45
CA ASP A 385 -9.84 -15.99 14.41
C ASP A 385 -9.88 -17.49 14.68
N LYS A 386 -11.06 -18.10 14.61
CA LYS A 386 -11.30 -19.53 14.78
C LYS A 386 -12.12 -20.03 13.60
N PHE A 387 -11.88 -21.27 13.20
CA PHE A 387 -12.68 -21.88 12.15
C PHE A 387 -14.14 -21.97 12.61
N LEU A 388 -15.05 -21.77 11.67
CA LEU A 388 -16.48 -21.76 11.90
C LEU A 388 -16.96 -23.16 12.32
N GLU A 389 -17.25 -23.33 13.61
CA GLU A 389 -18.12 -24.41 14.06
C GLU A 389 -19.55 -23.89 13.89
N LEU A 390 -20.28 -24.38 12.87
CA LEU A 390 -21.63 -23.89 12.53
C LEU A 390 -22.59 -23.91 13.74
N ASN A 391 -22.39 -24.85 14.67
CA ASN A 391 -23.23 -25.02 15.86
C ASN A 391 -22.88 -23.99 16.97
N ASN A 392 -21.69 -23.38 16.93
CA ASN A 392 -21.17 -22.44 17.95
C ASN A 392 -21.02 -21.01 17.41
N ILE A 393 -21.84 -20.62 16.42
CA ILE A 393 -21.82 -19.26 15.88
C ILE A 393 -22.58 -18.31 16.81
N ASP A 394 -21.83 -17.44 17.49
CA ASP A 394 -22.35 -16.34 18.29
C ASP A 394 -22.10 -15.00 17.59
N SER A 395 -22.90 -13.98 17.94
CA SER A 395 -22.75 -12.60 17.44
C SER A 395 -21.38 -11.97 17.73
N LYS A 396 -20.65 -12.54 18.70
CA LYS A 396 -19.28 -12.18 19.07
C LYS A 396 -18.21 -12.71 18.12
N ASN A 397 -18.54 -13.66 17.23
CA ASN A 397 -17.57 -14.15 16.26
C ASN A 397 -17.29 -13.05 15.22
N ASN A 398 -16.05 -12.54 15.21
CA ASN A 398 -15.58 -11.60 14.19
C ASN A 398 -15.32 -12.34 12.88
N ILE A 399 -16.37 -12.53 12.09
CA ILE A 399 -16.29 -13.09 10.75
C ILE A 399 -16.38 -11.95 9.75
N THR A 400 -15.46 -11.93 8.80
CA THR A 400 -15.45 -11.00 7.67
C THR A 400 -15.56 -11.80 6.38
N GLY A 401 -16.41 -11.34 5.46
CA GLY A 401 -16.73 -12.05 4.23
C GLY A 401 -16.56 -11.14 3.01
N TYR A 402 -16.01 -11.71 1.94
CA TYR A 402 -15.82 -11.03 0.66
C TYR A 402 -16.17 -11.98 -0.49
N ILE A 403 -16.77 -11.44 -1.54
CA ILE A 403 -17.01 -12.15 -2.80
C ILE A 403 -15.99 -11.65 -3.82
N PHE A 404 -15.19 -12.55 -4.35
CA PHE A 404 -14.25 -12.29 -5.43
C PHE A 404 -14.84 -12.81 -6.74
N SER A 405 -15.12 -11.91 -7.68
CA SER A 405 -15.47 -12.30 -9.05
C SER A 405 -14.18 -12.51 -9.83
N MET A 406 -13.97 -13.73 -10.31
CA MET A 406 -12.77 -14.14 -11.03
C MET A 406 -13.11 -14.49 -12.49
N ASN A 407 -12.19 -14.14 -13.39
CA ASN A 407 -12.20 -14.55 -14.78
C ASN A 407 -10.77 -14.89 -15.22
N ASP A 408 -10.54 -16.10 -15.72
CA ASP A 408 -9.22 -16.60 -16.14
C ASP A 408 -8.06 -16.38 -15.14
N GLY A 409 -8.38 -16.44 -13.84
CA GLY A 409 -7.42 -16.23 -12.75
C GLY A 409 -7.13 -14.77 -12.41
N ILE A 410 -7.84 -13.82 -13.04
CA ILE A 410 -7.81 -12.39 -12.72
C ILE A 410 -8.98 -12.06 -11.80
N ILE A 411 -8.74 -11.26 -10.77
CA ILE A 411 -9.80 -10.66 -9.95
C ILE A 411 -10.38 -9.48 -10.72
N GLU A 412 -11.62 -9.60 -11.19
CA GLU A 412 -12.33 -8.50 -11.84
C GLU A 412 -13.00 -7.59 -10.81
N LYS A 413 -13.57 -8.18 -9.75
CA LYS A 413 -14.33 -7.43 -8.75
C LYS A 413 -14.19 -8.06 -7.37
N ILE A 414 -14.16 -7.22 -6.34
CA ILE A 414 -14.36 -7.67 -4.95
C ILE A 414 -15.55 -6.92 -4.36
N LYS A 415 -16.44 -7.66 -3.71
CA LYS A 415 -17.56 -7.10 -2.94
C LYS A 415 -17.43 -7.50 -1.47
N SER A 416 -17.43 -6.53 -0.56
CA SER A 416 -17.50 -6.82 0.87
C SER A 416 -18.94 -7.18 1.27
N ILE A 417 -19.11 -8.20 2.11
CA ILE A 417 -20.41 -8.61 2.66
C ILE A 417 -20.61 -7.91 4.00
N ARG A 418 -21.77 -7.28 4.20
CA ARG A 418 -22.04 -6.58 5.47
C ARG A 418 -22.06 -7.58 6.61
N ARG A 419 -21.52 -7.18 7.77
CA ARG A 419 -21.42 -8.05 8.94
C ARG A 419 -22.78 -8.62 9.38
N ASN A 420 -23.85 -7.81 9.32
CA ASN A 420 -25.20 -8.24 9.70
C ASN A 420 -25.77 -9.27 8.71
N GLU A 421 -25.56 -9.08 7.41
CA GLU A 421 -25.96 -10.03 6.37
C GLU A 421 -25.26 -11.37 6.58
N LEU A 422 -23.94 -11.34 6.76
CA LEU A 422 -23.14 -12.53 7.01
C LEU A 422 -23.54 -13.24 8.32
N PHE A 423 -23.84 -12.49 9.38
CA PHE A 423 -24.31 -13.05 10.64
C PHE A 423 -25.69 -13.71 10.50
N ASN A 424 -26.63 -13.06 9.82
CA ASN A 424 -27.96 -13.61 9.58
C ASN A 424 -27.90 -14.90 8.76
N PHE A 425 -27.07 -14.92 7.72
CA PHE A 425 -26.78 -16.11 6.92
C PHE A 425 -26.31 -17.28 7.78
N PHE A 426 -25.27 -17.08 8.60
CA PHE A 426 -24.77 -18.14 9.46
C PHE A 426 -25.77 -18.58 10.53
N LYS A 427 -26.57 -17.65 11.06
CA LYS A 427 -27.64 -17.97 12.01
C LYS A 427 -28.72 -18.84 11.34
N ALA A 428 -29.09 -18.55 10.10
CA ALA A 428 -30.05 -19.35 9.34
C ALA A 428 -29.55 -20.78 9.11
N ILE A 429 -28.27 -20.94 8.74
CA ILE A 429 -27.63 -22.26 8.62
C ILE A 429 -27.69 -23.04 9.93
N LYS A 430 -27.41 -22.38 11.06
CA LYS A 430 -27.46 -23.02 12.39
C LYS A 430 -28.86 -23.53 12.72
N VAL A 431 -29.89 -22.71 12.52
CA VAL A 431 -31.30 -23.10 12.80
C VAL A 431 -31.70 -24.32 11.98
N ARG A 432 -31.38 -24.35 10.68
CA ARG A 432 -31.67 -25.51 9.81
C ARG A 432 -30.93 -26.77 10.25
N ASN A 433 -29.72 -26.66 10.79
CA ASN A 433 -28.96 -27.79 11.31
C ASN A 433 -29.50 -28.29 12.65
N ASP A 434 -29.93 -27.39 13.53
CA ASP A 434 -30.56 -27.72 14.81
C ASP A 434 -31.92 -28.42 14.60
N GLU A 435 -32.66 -28.08 13.53
CA GLU A 435 -33.89 -28.78 13.11
C GLU A 435 -33.61 -30.20 12.62
N LYS A 436 -32.63 -30.37 11.72
CA LYS A 436 -32.24 -31.69 11.18
C LYS A 436 -31.69 -32.64 12.24
N THR A 437 -30.99 -32.13 13.25
CA THR A 437 -30.40 -32.95 14.32
C THR A 437 -31.41 -33.43 15.34
N LYS A 438 -32.59 -32.80 15.46
CA LYS A 438 -33.71 -33.31 16.28
C LYS A 438 -34.38 -34.54 15.67
N GLU A 439 -34.27 -34.75 14.36
CA GLU A 439 -34.79 -35.93 13.67
C GLU A 439 -33.81 -37.12 13.68
N ASP A 440 -32.50 -36.86 13.82
CA ASP A 440 -31.44 -37.85 13.66
C ASP A 440 -30.68 -38.10 14.98
N ASN A 441 -31.36 -38.73 15.94
CA ASN A 441 -30.95 -38.84 17.36
C ASN A 441 -29.69 -39.68 17.67
N ASN A 442 -28.85 -40.09 16.71
CA ASN A 442 -27.77 -41.05 17.02
C ASN A 442 -26.44 -40.93 16.27
N LYS A 443 -26.14 -39.81 15.59
CA LYS A 443 -24.82 -39.63 14.98
C LYS A 443 -24.07 -38.46 15.60
N LYS A 444 -23.05 -38.80 16.39
CA LYS A 444 -21.98 -37.89 16.79
C LYS A 444 -21.25 -37.49 15.49
N TYR A 445 -21.66 -36.39 14.87
CA TYR A 445 -21.06 -35.92 13.62
C TYR A 445 -19.58 -35.65 13.86
N GLU A 446 -18.73 -36.45 13.23
CA GLU A 446 -17.31 -36.18 13.15
C GLU A 446 -17.11 -34.84 12.43
N TYR A 447 -16.33 -33.96 13.06
CA TYR A 447 -16.15 -32.58 12.63
C TYR A 447 -15.28 -32.50 11.36
N ASP A 448 -15.91 -32.65 10.19
CA ASP A 448 -15.26 -32.50 8.89
C ASP A 448 -15.45 -31.08 8.35
N LYS A 449 -14.37 -30.29 8.39
CA LYS A 449 -14.32 -28.92 7.85
C LYS A 449 -14.72 -28.84 6.38
N SER A 450 -14.44 -29.87 5.59
CA SER A 450 -14.82 -29.90 4.17
C SER A 450 -16.33 -29.93 4.02
N LYS A 451 -17.05 -30.66 4.89
CA LYS A 451 -18.51 -30.69 4.89
C LYS A 451 -19.10 -29.36 5.30
N VAL A 452 -18.52 -28.71 6.32
CA VAL A 452 -18.93 -27.36 6.74
C VAL A 452 -18.76 -26.35 5.61
N LEU A 453 -17.62 -26.33 4.92
CA LEU A 453 -17.41 -25.41 3.79
C LEU A 453 -18.29 -25.74 2.59
N SER A 454 -18.59 -27.03 2.33
CA SER A 454 -19.57 -27.43 1.32
C SER A 454 -20.94 -26.88 1.64
N GLN A 455 -21.41 -27.07 2.88
CA GLN A 455 -22.69 -26.55 3.31
C GLN A 455 -22.75 -25.03 3.16
N ILE A 456 -21.70 -24.32 3.59
CA ILE A 456 -21.61 -22.86 3.41
C ILE A 456 -21.71 -22.50 1.94
N ARG A 457 -20.97 -23.19 1.05
CA ARG A 457 -21.01 -22.92 -0.39
C ARG A 457 -22.42 -23.07 -0.95
N ASP A 458 -23.05 -24.20 -0.66
CA ASP A 458 -24.33 -24.57 -1.26
C ASP A 458 -25.44 -23.65 -0.75
N GLU A 459 -25.48 -23.37 0.56
CA GLU A 459 -26.45 -22.45 1.16
C GLU A 459 -26.23 -21.01 0.69
N PHE A 460 -24.99 -20.54 0.61
CA PHE A 460 -24.68 -19.20 0.11
C PHE A 460 -25.07 -19.05 -1.37
N SER A 461 -24.85 -20.10 -2.16
CA SER A 461 -25.22 -20.15 -3.58
C SER A 461 -26.73 -20.07 -3.80
N ASN A 462 -27.51 -20.65 -2.87
CA ASN A 462 -28.97 -20.61 -2.92
C ASN A 462 -29.55 -19.26 -2.47
N GLU A 463 -28.93 -18.60 -1.49
CA GLU A 463 -29.48 -17.37 -0.89
C GLU A 463 -29.01 -16.09 -1.58
N PHE A 464 -27.74 -16.03 -2.02
CA PHE A 464 -27.14 -14.80 -2.52
C PHE A 464 -26.77 -14.87 -4.00
N THR A 465 -25.82 -15.73 -4.33
CA THR A 465 -25.22 -15.80 -5.67
C THR A 465 -24.35 -17.03 -5.80
N PHE A 466 -24.28 -17.62 -6.99
CA PHE A 466 -23.55 -18.86 -7.22
C PHE A 466 -22.04 -18.68 -6.92
N VAL A 467 -21.56 -19.43 -5.93
CA VAL A 467 -20.16 -19.43 -5.52
C VAL A 467 -19.51 -20.75 -5.92
N SER A 468 -18.50 -20.68 -6.76
CA SER A 468 -17.70 -21.83 -7.21
C SER A 468 -16.89 -22.45 -6.08
N SER A 469 -16.31 -21.60 -5.22
CA SER A 469 -15.39 -22.01 -4.15
C SER A 469 -15.52 -21.15 -2.91
N VAL A 470 -15.37 -21.78 -1.73
CA VAL A 470 -15.27 -21.10 -0.44
C VAL A 470 -13.84 -21.24 0.09
N ILE A 471 -13.20 -20.11 0.35
CA ILE A 471 -11.88 -20.04 0.99
C ILE A 471 -12.08 -19.54 2.41
N TRP A 472 -11.53 -20.24 3.38
CA TRP A 472 -11.45 -19.79 4.76
C TRP A 472 -10.00 -19.56 5.17
N LEU A 473 -9.74 -18.39 5.77
CA LEU A 473 -8.43 -17.98 6.25
C LEU A 473 -8.47 -17.53 7.70
N ASN A 474 -7.48 -18.00 8.48
CA ASN A 474 -7.32 -17.59 9.87
C ASN A 474 -6.53 -16.28 10.00
N ASN A 475 -6.97 -15.35 10.85
CA ASN A 475 -6.23 -14.11 11.11
C ASN A 475 -4.77 -14.34 11.56
N THR A 476 -4.55 -15.36 12.40
CA THR A 476 -3.20 -15.71 12.86
C THR A 476 -2.29 -16.22 11.75
N MET A 477 -2.86 -16.72 10.64
CA MET A 477 -2.07 -17.08 9.45
C MET A 477 -1.51 -15.83 8.77
N ILE A 478 -2.36 -14.81 8.59
CA ILE A 478 -1.97 -13.53 7.98
C ILE A 478 -0.87 -12.88 8.83
N SER A 479 -1.08 -12.73 10.14
CA SER A 479 -0.06 -12.15 11.04
C SER A 479 1.26 -12.92 10.99
N LYS A 480 1.22 -14.26 10.94
CA LYS A 480 2.44 -15.09 10.83
C LYS A 480 3.13 -14.92 9.49
N LEU A 481 2.37 -14.84 8.40
CA LEU A 481 2.90 -14.64 7.06
C LEU A 481 3.60 -13.27 6.95
N PHE A 482 2.96 -12.20 7.43
CA PHE A 482 3.56 -10.86 7.51
C PHE A 482 4.82 -10.85 8.38
N SER A 483 4.78 -11.45 9.57
CA SER A 483 5.96 -11.55 10.45
C SER A 483 7.10 -12.30 9.77
N ILE A 484 6.82 -13.40 9.06
CA ILE A 484 7.86 -14.18 8.39
C ILE A 484 8.45 -13.40 7.21
N LEU A 485 7.62 -12.80 6.36
CA LEU A 485 8.07 -12.09 5.16
C LEU A 485 8.83 -10.81 5.50
N LEU A 486 8.28 -9.96 6.37
CA LEU A 486 8.87 -8.65 6.67
C LEU A 486 10.08 -8.75 7.61
N LEU A 487 10.05 -9.66 8.59
CA LEU A 487 11.07 -9.71 9.63
C LEU A 487 11.92 -10.95 9.55
N ASP A 488 11.28 -12.12 9.64
CA ASP A 488 12.06 -13.32 9.87
C ASP A 488 12.91 -13.62 8.64
N PHE A 489 12.41 -13.47 7.42
CA PHE A 489 13.16 -13.77 6.20
C PHE A 489 14.52 -13.07 6.18
N HIS A 490 14.55 -11.82 6.64
CA HIS A 490 15.70 -10.93 6.65
C HIS A 490 16.58 -11.04 7.90
N ARG A 491 16.07 -11.59 9.01
CA ARG A 491 16.81 -11.72 10.29
C ARG A 491 17.94 -12.76 10.22
N ALA A 492 18.96 -12.48 11.05
CA ALA A 492 20.19 -13.25 11.26
C ALA A 492 20.04 -14.70 11.80
N SER A 493 18.84 -15.29 11.79
CA SER A 493 18.68 -16.67 12.24
C SER A 493 19.10 -17.67 11.15
N ARG A 494 19.80 -18.73 11.57
CA ARG A 494 20.27 -19.83 10.71
C ARG A 494 19.11 -20.41 9.86
N PHE A 495 19.37 -20.53 8.55
CA PHE A 495 18.54 -21.22 7.53
C PHE A 495 17.22 -20.52 7.13
N SER A 496 17.31 -19.61 6.14
CA SER A 496 16.17 -18.99 5.44
C SER A 496 15.21 -20.02 4.83
N GLY A 497 15.71 -21.17 4.36
CA GLY A 497 14.87 -22.26 3.85
C GLY A 497 13.84 -22.77 4.87
N ARG A 498 14.16 -22.79 6.17
CA ARG A 498 13.24 -23.22 7.24
C ARG A 498 12.07 -22.25 7.37
N LYS A 499 12.28 -20.97 7.06
CA LYS A 499 11.24 -19.93 7.09
C LYS A 499 10.27 -20.11 5.93
N ILE A 500 10.78 -20.41 4.74
CA ILE A 500 9.96 -20.78 3.57
C ILE A 500 9.17 -22.06 3.85
N VAL A 501 9.81 -23.09 4.43
CA VAL A 501 9.13 -24.32 4.89
C VAL A 501 8.02 -24.01 5.90
N ARG A 502 8.23 -23.08 6.83
CA ARG A 502 7.20 -22.64 7.78
C ARG A 502 6.00 -22.01 7.06
N ILE A 503 6.22 -21.12 6.09
CA ILE A 503 5.13 -20.53 5.28
C ILE A 503 4.35 -21.64 4.58
N LEU A 504 5.04 -22.52 3.85
CA LEU A 504 4.40 -23.66 3.16
C LEU A 504 3.61 -24.54 4.15
N SER A 505 4.11 -24.72 5.37
CA SER A 505 3.41 -25.50 6.40
C SER A 505 2.12 -24.85 6.91
N LEU A 506 1.98 -23.52 6.81
CA LEU A 506 0.76 -22.82 7.21
C LEU A 506 -0.40 -23.14 6.25
N PHE A 507 -0.15 -23.06 4.94
CA PHE A 507 -1.15 -23.38 3.89
C PHE A 507 -1.63 -24.84 3.91
N ARG A 508 -0.82 -25.75 4.46
CA ARG A 508 -1.16 -27.18 4.59
C ARG A 508 -2.02 -27.50 5.82
N LYS A 509 -1.94 -26.67 6.86
CA LYS A 509 -2.62 -26.92 8.13
C LYS A 509 -4.05 -26.39 8.07
N ASN A 510 -5.03 -27.30 8.16
CA ASN A 510 -6.47 -26.97 8.18
C ASN A 510 -6.87 -25.96 9.26
N LYS A 511 -6.05 -25.78 10.31
CA LYS A 511 -6.28 -24.76 11.34
C LYS A 511 -6.11 -23.34 10.81
N TYR A 512 -5.30 -23.13 9.77
CA TYR A 512 -4.91 -21.81 9.28
C TYR A 512 -5.53 -21.46 7.93
N PHE A 513 -5.69 -22.45 7.05
CA PHE A 513 -6.24 -22.28 5.72
C PHE A 513 -7.10 -23.48 5.36
N SER A 514 -8.23 -23.25 4.69
CA SER A 514 -9.09 -24.30 4.14
C SER A 514 -9.79 -23.79 2.91
N VAL A 515 -9.98 -24.65 1.91
CA VAL A 515 -10.66 -24.31 0.66
C VAL A 515 -11.59 -25.45 0.28
N PHE A 516 -12.75 -25.13 -0.26
CA PHE A 516 -13.70 -26.10 -0.81
C PHE A 516 -14.30 -25.58 -2.13
N PRO A 517 -14.40 -26.41 -3.19
CA PRO A 517 -13.85 -27.76 -3.28
C PRO A 517 -12.32 -27.75 -3.26
N GLU A 518 -11.71 -28.79 -2.68
CA GLU A 518 -10.26 -28.93 -2.68
C GLU A 518 -9.77 -29.38 -4.07
N ASN A 519 -9.07 -28.50 -4.79
CA ASN A 519 -8.43 -28.82 -6.07
C ASN A 519 -7.41 -29.98 -5.92
N PRO A 520 -7.31 -30.93 -6.89
CA PRO A 520 -6.33 -32.02 -6.86
C PRO A 520 -4.88 -31.58 -6.58
N LEU A 521 -4.45 -30.43 -7.08
CA LEU A 521 -3.12 -29.87 -6.78
C LEU A 521 -2.99 -29.48 -5.31
N TYR A 522 -3.99 -28.80 -4.75
CA TYR A 522 -4.00 -28.46 -3.34
C TYR A 522 -3.89 -29.72 -2.48
N LYS A 523 -4.66 -30.77 -2.81
CA LYS A 523 -4.57 -32.08 -2.14
C LYS A 523 -3.16 -32.69 -2.23
N SER A 524 -2.52 -32.60 -3.39
CA SER A 524 -1.14 -33.08 -3.59
C SER A 524 -0.12 -32.31 -2.75
N ILE A 525 -0.15 -30.97 -2.82
CA ILE A 525 0.72 -30.07 -2.05
C ILE A 525 0.54 -30.30 -0.54
N LYS A 526 -0.70 -30.51 -0.09
CA LYS A 526 -1.05 -30.78 1.30
C LYS A 526 -0.47 -32.08 1.83
N LYS A 527 -0.44 -33.14 1.00
CA LYS A 527 0.14 -34.45 1.35
C LYS A 527 1.67 -34.45 1.39
N GLN A 528 2.33 -33.65 0.56
CA GLN A 528 3.80 -33.62 0.49
C GLN A 528 4.44 -32.93 1.70
N ASN A 529 5.57 -33.44 2.19
CA ASN A 529 6.34 -32.78 3.24
C ASN A 529 6.82 -31.39 2.74
N SER A 530 6.61 -30.33 3.53
CA SER A 530 6.99 -28.96 3.17
C SER A 530 8.47 -28.80 2.80
N LEU A 531 9.35 -29.60 3.39
CA LEU A 531 10.77 -29.64 3.06
C LEU A 531 11.02 -30.29 1.68
N GLN A 532 10.33 -31.40 1.40
CA GLN A 532 10.41 -32.08 0.10
C GLN A 532 9.81 -31.23 -1.01
N LEU A 533 8.68 -30.56 -0.74
CA LEU A 533 8.06 -29.62 -1.65
C LEU A 533 9.04 -28.49 -1.99
N LEU A 534 9.62 -27.84 -0.98
CA LEU A 534 10.62 -26.80 -1.20
C LEU A 534 11.82 -27.33 -2.01
N LYS A 535 12.32 -28.53 -1.70
CA LYS A 535 13.44 -29.14 -2.43
C LYS A 535 13.10 -29.36 -3.92
N ARG A 536 11.87 -29.79 -4.21
CA ARG A 536 11.39 -30.02 -5.58
C ARG A 536 11.14 -28.73 -6.36
N THR A 537 10.63 -27.69 -5.69
CA THR A 537 10.26 -26.43 -6.36
C THR A 537 11.37 -25.39 -6.37
N ALA A 538 12.34 -25.46 -5.46
CA ALA A 538 13.45 -24.51 -5.38
C ALA A 538 14.19 -24.32 -6.72
N PRO A 539 14.54 -25.38 -7.49
CA PRO A 539 15.18 -25.23 -8.80
C PRO A 539 14.36 -24.41 -9.80
N ILE A 540 13.03 -24.41 -9.70
CA ILE A 540 12.14 -23.67 -10.59
C ILE A 540 12.21 -22.17 -10.30
N PHE A 541 12.49 -21.81 -9.05
CA PHE A 541 12.49 -20.44 -8.56
C PHE A 541 13.85 -19.75 -8.68
N THR A 542 14.91 -20.49 -8.99
CA THR A 542 16.26 -19.96 -9.15
C THR A 542 16.80 -20.21 -10.54
N ASP A 543 17.39 -19.20 -11.14
CA ASP A 543 18.20 -19.36 -12.33
C ASP A 543 19.42 -20.26 -12.03
N LEU A 544 19.49 -21.41 -12.73
CA LEU A 544 20.45 -22.50 -12.49
C LEU A 544 21.89 -22.15 -12.93
N HIS A 545 22.09 -21.06 -13.68
CA HIS A 545 23.40 -20.65 -14.21
C HIS A 545 24.30 -19.96 -13.14
N GLU A 546 24.35 -20.47 -11.91
CA GLU A 546 25.11 -19.87 -10.79
C GLU A 546 26.57 -20.29 -10.66
N PHE A 547 26.97 -21.37 -11.34
CA PHE A 547 28.35 -21.83 -11.38
C PHE A 547 28.89 -21.79 -12.80
#